data_AF-A0A4Z0YIW7-F1
#
_entry.id   AF-A0A4Z0YIW7-F1
#
_cell.length_a   1.000
_cell.length_b   1.000
_cell.length_c   1.000
_cell.angle_alpha   90.00
_cell.angle_beta   90.00
_cell.angle_gamma   90.00
#
_symmetry.space_group_name_H-M   'P 1'
#
loop_
_entity.id
_entity.type
_entity.pdbx_description
1 polymer ?
#
loop_
_entity_poly.entity_id
_entity_poly.type
_entity_poly.pdbx_seq_one_letter_code
_entity_poly.pdbx_strand_id
1 'polypeptide(L)'
;AVHRASAAARRAGGQRAEHQGVPDWLAAAQPARQPECRDAAAGPLLTAHGQPVDRPRAGGLLPGADQLTVELNSVTDNPLIDAVTGRVFHGGNFQARAVTSAAEKLRQGLQGIGRMLFAQCTEMINPATSWGLPPNLCSDGANDSFLFKGLDVVVAGLTSELGFLANPVGSHVQTAEMGNQSLNSLALVSARYTLEAVDVLSQIASAHLLALCQALDLRTIEIEGRKDTPPDATPHVGQASRRMYRFIRKDLSIPFLGEEHLASTEAATLDGVTPSIGLYNTRLYESIRSGRLYDVVLESLKEAKEQEQQAAAFCNGNGNDKSMQHLDE
;
A
#
# COMPACT_ATOMS: atom_id res chain seq x y z
N ALA A 1 12.16 0.50 -15.56
CA ALA A 1 12.70 1.04 -14.29
C ALA A 1 13.44 -0.02 -13.47
N VAL A 2 12.79 -1.15 -13.12
CA VAL A 2 13.34 -2.26 -12.32
C VAL A 2 14.70 -2.77 -12.81
N HIS A 3 14.86 -2.94 -14.13
CA HIS A 3 16.13 -3.38 -14.73
C HIS A 3 17.26 -2.34 -14.68
N ARG A 4 16.94 -1.03 -14.76
CA ARG A 4 17.95 0.05 -14.78
C ARG A 4 18.47 0.39 -13.38
N ALA A 5 17.62 0.28 -12.35
CA ALA A 5 18.05 0.40 -10.94
C ALA A 5 19.07 -0.68 -10.56
N SER A 6 18.88 -1.91 -11.05
CA SER A 6 19.79 -3.04 -10.83
C SER A 6 21.17 -2.86 -11.51
N ALA A 7 21.26 -2.04 -12.55
CA ALA A 7 22.52 -1.72 -13.25
C ALA A 7 23.26 -0.53 -12.61
N ALA A 8 22.53 0.48 -12.12
CA ALA A 8 23.11 1.63 -11.43
C ALA A 8 23.74 1.24 -10.07
N ALA A 9 23.10 0.32 -9.33
CA ALA A 9 23.61 -0.20 -8.05
C ALA A 9 24.96 -0.93 -8.17
N ARG A 10 25.30 -1.47 -9.36
CA ARG A 10 26.58 -2.17 -9.58
C ARG A 10 27.76 -1.23 -9.80
N ARG A 11 27.53 0.06 -10.05
CA ARG A 11 28.60 1.03 -10.41
C ARG A 11 29.06 1.92 -9.25
N ALA A 12 28.30 2.01 -8.15
CA ALA A 12 28.68 2.78 -6.98
C ALA A 12 29.43 1.90 -5.96
N GLY A 13 30.74 1.74 -6.16
CA GLY A 13 31.63 0.88 -5.36
C GLY A 13 31.94 1.40 -3.94
N GLY A 14 30.93 1.65 -3.10
CA GLY A 14 31.11 2.18 -1.74
C GLY A 14 30.26 1.58 -0.61
N GLN A 15 29.30 0.70 -0.91
CA GLN A 15 28.45 0.07 0.12
C GLN A 15 28.46 -1.46 -0.04
N ARG A 16 29.55 -2.10 0.40
CA ARG A 16 29.64 -3.56 0.51
C ARG A 16 29.12 -3.99 1.89
N ALA A 17 27.80 -4.24 2.01
CA ALA A 17 27.25 -5.23 2.94
C ALA A 17 25.73 -5.48 2.83
N GLU A 18 24.89 -4.56 2.32
CA GLU A 18 23.44 -4.61 2.64
C GLU A 18 22.48 -4.64 1.45
N HIS A 19 22.84 -5.31 0.34
CA HIS A 19 21.92 -5.49 -0.78
C HIS A 19 21.88 -6.93 -1.29
N GLN A 20 21.16 -7.78 -0.56
CA GLN A 20 20.52 -8.97 -1.13
C GLN A 20 19.01 -8.74 -1.16
N GLY A 21 18.38 -8.99 -2.31
CA GLY A 21 16.92 -9.01 -2.47
C GLY A 21 16.31 -7.79 -3.18
N VAL A 22 15.87 -7.98 -4.42
CA VAL A 22 14.73 -7.24 -4.96
C VAL A 22 13.50 -7.76 -4.19
N PRO A 23 12.60 -6.91 -3.63
CA PRO A 23 11.42 -7.42 -2.93
C PRO A 23 10.49 -8.23 -3.84
N ASP A 24 10.03 -9.37 -3.34
CA ASP A 24 9.30 -10.43 -4.07
C ASP A 24 7.97 -9.98 -4.71
N TRP A 25 7.33 -8.92 -4.19
CA TRP A 25 6.06 -8.42 -4.72
C TRP A 25 6.20 -7.69 -6.07
N LEU A 26 7.40 -7.15 -6.38
CA LEU A 26 7.63 -6.44 -7.65
C LEU A 26 7.86 -7.42 -8.83
N ALA A 27 8.33 -8.64 -8.55
CA ALA A 27 8.49 -9.70 -9.54
C ALA A 27 7.14 -10.31 -9.96
N ALA A 28 6.18 -10.39 -9.03
CA ALA A 28 4.83 -10.90 -9.26
C ALA A 28 3.91 -9.91 -10.02
N ALA A 29 4.30 -8.64 -10.12
CA ALA A 29 3.53 -7.58 -10.76
C ALA A 29 3.94 -7.31 -12.24
N GLN A 30 4.61 -8.25 -12.90
CA GLN A 30 4.98 -8.08 -14.31
C GLN A 30 3.71 -8.11 -15.20
N PRO A 31 3.43 -7.05 -15.97
CA PRO A 31 2.40 -7.13 -17.00
C PRO A 31 2.84 -8.14 -18.08
N ALA A 32 1.87 -8.80 -18.71
CA ALA A 32 2.13 -9.57 -19.93
C ALA A 32 2.77 -8.64 -20.99
N ARG A 33 3.76 -9.16 -21.74
CA ARG A 33 4.54 -8.39 -22.73
C ARG A 33 3.63 -7.55 -23.62
N GLN A 34 3.71 -6.22 -23.50
CA GLN A 34 3.10 -5.29 -24.45
C GLN A 34 3.98 -5.17 -25.72
N PRO A 35 3.40 -4.92 -26.91
CA PRO A 35 4.17 -4.63 -28.12
C PRO A 35 4.91 -3.29 -27.97
N GLU A 36 6.14 -3.21 -28.51
CA GLU A 36 6.95 -2.00 -28.48
C GLU A 36 6.28 -0.85 -29.25
N CYS A 37 5.79 0.15 -28.53
CA CYS A 37 5.38 1.43 -29.12
C CYS A 37 6.61 2.36 -29.20
N ARG A 38 6.93 2.86 -30.39
CA ARG A 38 8.23 3.44 -30.77
C ARG A 38 8.50 4.88 -30.31
N ASP A 39 7.61 5.53 -29.56
CA ASP A 39 7.79 6.91 -29.11
C ASP A 39 7.58 7.05 -27.60
N ALA A 40 8.49 6.49 -26.79
CA ALA A 40 8.50 6.69 -25.34
C ALA A 40 9.50 7.79 -24.95
N ALA A 41 9.00 9.04 -24.90
CA ALA A 41 9.62 10.04 -24.04
C ALA A 41 9.65 9.51 -22.58
N ALA A 42 10.69 9.87 -21.82
CA ALA A 42 10.92 9.37 -20.46
C ALA A 42 9.63 9.40 -19.61
N GLY A 43 9.26 8.24 -19.05
CA GLY A 43 8.06 8.11 -18.19
C GLY A 43 8.08 9.08 -17.00
N PRO A 44 6.92 9.36 -16.36
CA PRO A 44 6.86 10.23 -15.20
C PRO A 44 7.86 9.79 -14.14
N LEU A 45 8.48 10.78 -13.49
CA LEU A 45 9.61 10.60 -12.59
C LEU A 45 9.33 9.58 -11.47
N LEU A 46 8.08 9.42 -11.03
CA LEU A 46 7.71 8.51 -9.93
C LEU A 46 7.53 7.03 -10.32
N THR A 47 7.02 6.73 -11.52
CA THR A 47 6.96 5.32 -12.00
C THR A 47 8.35 4.80 -12.40
N ALA A 48 9.25 5.71 -12.79
CA ALA A 48 10.65 5.40 -13.08
C ALA A 48 11.57 5.40 -11.84
N HIS A 49 11.30 6.30 -10.89
CA HIS A 49 11.99 6.43 -9.61
C HIS A 49 10.96 6.44 -8.49
N GLY A 50 10.51 5.25 -8.08
CA GLY A 50 10.05 5.11 -6.69
C GLY A 50 11.21 5.59 -5.81
N GLN A 51 11.09 6.80 -5.28
CA GLN A 51 12.00 7.31 -4.25
C GLN A 51 12.09 6.23 -3.17
N PRO A 52 13.26 6.00 -2.54
CA PRO A 52 13.35 5.08 -1.43
C PRO A 52 12.54 5.65 -0.25
N VAL A 53 11.22 5.45 -0.27
CA VAL A 53 10.45 5.27 0.95
C VAL A 53 11.11 4.07 1.59
N ASP A 54 11.70 4.28 2.76
CA ASP A 54 12.49 3.31 3.51
C ASP A 54 11.92 1.91 3.30
N ARG A 55 12.60 1.11 2.45
CA ARG A 55 12.05 -0.19 2.05
C ARG A 55 11.90 -0.97 3.35
N PRO A 56 10.69 -1.50 3.67
CA PRO A 56 10.58 -2.44 4.76
C PRO A 56 11.61 -3.53 4.47
N ARG A 57 12.55 -3.74 5.40
CA ARG A 57 13.53 -4.82 5.28
C ARG A 57 12.73 -6.09 4.98
N ALA A 58 13.15 -6.86 3.98
CA ALA A 58 12.60 -8.18 3.73
C ALA A 58 12.77 -9.01 5.01
N GLY A 59 11.75 -9.05 5.86
CA GLY A 59 11.76 -9.70 7.18
C GLY A 59 11.62 -8.79 8.42
N GLY A 60 11.51 -7.46 8.32
CA GLY A 60 11.29 -6.58 9.47
C GLY A 60 9.83 -6.13 9.60
N LEU A 61 9.27 -6.16 10.81
CA LEU A 61 7.99 -5.49 11.11
C LEU A 61 8.09 -3.98 10.77
N LEU A 62 6.93 -3.31 10.64
CA LEU A 62 6.83 -1.85 10.51
C LEU A 62 7.77 -1.13 11.50
N PRO A 63 8.39 0.00 11.11
CA PRO A 63 9.27 0.76 11.99
C PRO A 63 8.62 1.01 13.37
N GLY A 64 9.27 0.52 14.44
CA GLY A 64 8.81 0.70 15.82
C GLY A 64 7.98 -0.44 16.42
N ALA A 65 7.61 -1.47 15.66
CA ALA A 65 6.82 -2.57 16.22
C ALA A 65 7.58 -3.43 17.24
N ASP A 66 8.88 -3.66 17.04
CA ASP A 66 9.72 -4.35 18.04
C ASP A 66 9.79 -3.55 19.33
N GLN A 67 9.87 -2.22 19.22
CA GLN A 67 9.90 -1.31 20.37
C GLN A 67 8.59 -1.35 21.15
N LEU A 68 7.44 -1.41 20.46
CA LEU A 68 6.15 -1.62 21.11
C LEU A 68 6.04 -3.02 21.74
N THR A 69 6.55 -4.05 21.08
CA THR A 69 6.53 -5.42 21.59
C THR A 69 7.32 -5.54 22.89
N VAL A 70 8.52 -4.96 22.94
CA VAL A 70 9.32 -4.91 24.18
C VAL A 70 8.52 -4.22 25.28
N GLU A 71 7.89 -3.09 24.99
CA GLU A 71 7.21 -2.30 26.02
C GLU A 71 5.88 -2.90 26.50
N LEU A 72 5.19 -3.65 25.65
CA LEU A 72 4.04 -4.47 26.06
C LEU A 72 4.44 -5.63 26.99
N ASN A 73 5.69 -6.07 26.93
CA ASN A 73 6.24 -7.17 27.73
C ASN A 73 7.20 -6.68 28.82
N SER A 74 7.22 -5.38 29.12
CA SER A 74 8.07 -4.80 30.17
C SER A 74 7.28 -4.55 31.46
N VAL A 75 7.99 -4.43 32.59
CA VAL A 75 7.38 -3.99 33.86
C VAL A 75 7.49 -2.47 33.93
N THR A 76 6.38 -1.79 33.67
CA THR A 76 6.29 -0.31 33.61
C THR A 76 5.89 0.33 34.95
N ASP A 77 5.80 -0.44 36.02
CA ASP A 77 5.38 0.03 37.34
C ASP A 77 6.56 0.59 38.15
N ASN A 78 6.25 1.31 39.23
CA ASN A 78 7.23 1.81 40.18
C ASN A 78 6.63 1.89 41.61
N PRO A 79 7.30 1.31 42.63
CA PRO A 79 8.63 0.69 42.58
C PRO A 79 8.64 -0.75 42.08
N LEU A 80 9.81 -1.22 41.64
CA LEU A 80 10.03 -2.65 41.39
C LEU A 80 10.41 -3.36 42.68
N ILE A 81 9.85 -4.55 42.90
CA ILE A 81 10.11 -5.36 44.09
C ILE A 81 10.86 -6.62 43.67
N ASP A 82 12.07 -6.81 44.20
CA ASP A 82 12.77 -8.09 44.12
C ASP A 82 12.39 -8.94 45.34
N ALA A 83 11.48 -9.89 45.12
CA ALA A 83 10.97 -10.76 46.17
C ALA A 83 12.03 -11.72 46.75
N VAL A 84 13.12 -12.01 46.02
CA VAL A 84 14.17 -12.94 46.48
C VAL A 84 15.08 -12.24 47.46
N THR A 85 15.50 -11.01 47.14
CA THR A 85 16.41 -10.24 48.00
C THR A 85 15.69 -9.32 48.99
N GLY A 86 14.37 -9.14 48.83
CA GLY A 86 13.57 -8.19 49.61
C GLY A 86 13.87 -6.73 49.29
N ARG A 87 14.55 -6.43 48.18
CA ARG A 87 14.93 -5.08 47.79
C ARG A 87 13.81 -4.38 47.01
N VAL A 88 13.69 -3.07 47.23
CA VAL A 88 12.77 -2.19 46.52
C VAL A 88 13.60 -1.23 45.66
N PHE A 89 13.35 -1.24 44.34
CA PHE A 89 14.02 -0.38 43.37
C PHE A 89 13.07 0.71 42.91
N HIS A 90 13.43 1.96 43.19
CA HIS A 90 12.73 3.13 42.66
C HIS A 90 13.37 3.55 41.33
N GLY A 91 12.55 3.81 40.32
CA GLY A 91 12.99 4.17 38.98
C GLY A 91 11.93 4.91 38.18
N GLY A 92 12.17 5.03 36.89
CA GLY A 92 11.31 5.75 35.94
C GLY A 92 10.64 4.85 34.92
N ASN A 93 10.39 3.58 35.23
CA ASN A 93 9.85 2.59 34.29
C ASN A 93 8.47 2.94 33.71
N PHE A 94 7.73 3.84 34.37
CA PHE A 94 6.48 4.40 33.87
C PHE A 94 6.66 5.38 32.69
N GLN A 95 7.90 5.77 32.36
CA GLN A 95 8.18 6.71 31.27
C GLN A 95 8.12 6.03 29.89
N ALA A 96 6.96 6.13 29.24
CA ALA A 96 6.68 5.50 27.94
C ALA A 96 7.28 6.22 26.71
N ARG A 97 8.50 6.77 26.79
CA ARG A 97 9.12 7.51 25.66
C ARG A 97 9.36 6.60 24.44
N ALA A 98 9.61 5.32 24.68
CA ALA A 98 9.75 4.30 23.63
C ALA A 98 8.48 4.18 22.76
N VAL A 99 7.31 4.19 23.40
CA VAL A 99 6.01 4.15 22.71
C VAL A 99 5.80 5.41 21.85
N THR A 100 6.13 6.59 22.38
CA THR A 100 6.03 7.85 21.60
C THR A 100 6.91 7.79 20.36
N SER A 101 8.16 7.32 20.50
CA SER A 101 9.08 7.21 19.36
C SER A 101 8.58 6.23 18.31
N ALA A 102 8.06 5.07 18.72
CA ALA A 102 7.49 4.09 17.81
C ALA A 102 6.27 4.64 17.07
N ALA A 103 5.34 5.29 17.77
CA ALA A 103 4.16 5.90 17.18
C ALA A 103 4.52 7.01 16.17
N GLU A 104 5.46 7.89 16.50
CA GLU A 104 5.91 8.96 15.60
C GLU A 104 6.60 8.41 14.33
N LYS A 105 7.45 7.38 14.46
CA LYS A 105 8.07 6.70 13.31
C LYS A 105 7.03 6.06 12.39
N LEU A 106 6.06 5.35 12.98
CA LEU A 106 4.97 4.74 12.21
C LEU A 106 4.20 5.82 11.45
N ARG A 107 3.81 6.91 12.13
CA ARG A 107 3.04 8.00 11.53
C ARG A 107 3.77 8.70 10.37
N GLN A 108 5.07 8.88 10.46
CA GLN A 108 5.90 9.38 9.34
C GLN A 108 5.95 8.38 8.17
N GLY A 109 6.06 7.08 8.46
CA GLY A 109 5.97 6.03 7.43
C GLY A 109 4.63 6.05 6.70
N LEU A 110 3.52 6.19 7.44
CA LEU A 110 2.17 6.30 6.87
C LEU A 110 2.06 7.51 5.92
N GLN A 111 2.60 8.67 6.30
CA GLN A 111 2.64 9.85 5.44
C GLN A 111 3.40 9.57 4.12
N GLY A 112 4.53 8.87 4.19
CA GLY A 112 5.30 8.49 3.00
C GLY A 112 4.48 7.62 2.03
N ILE A 113 3.77 6.62 2.55
CA ILE A 113 2.89 5.76 1.77
C ILE A 113 1.72 6.57 1.19
N GLY A 114 1.08 7.42 2.00
CA GLY A 114 -0.05 8.25 1.54
C GLY A 114 0.33 9.19 0.41
N ARG A 115 1.51 9.83 0.48
CA ARG A 115 2.02 10.69 -0.62
C ARG A 115 2.26 9.90 -1.90
N MET A 116 2.76 8.68 -1.80
CA MET A 116 2.96 7.81 -2.97
C MET A 116 1.62 7.45 -3.62
N LEU A 117 0.64 7.01 -2.82
CA LEU A 117 -0.70 6.67 -3.32
C LEU A 117 -1.42 7.88 -3.95
N PHE A 118 -1.30 9.05 -3.33
CA PHE A 118 -1.83 10.30 -3.87
C PHE A 118 -1.22 10.64 -5.24
N ALA A 119 0.11 10.60 -5.35
CA ALA A 119 0.80 10.87 -6.60
C ALA A 119 0.39 9.89 -7.72
N GLN A 120 0.30 8.59 -7.41
CA GLN A 120 -0.16 7.59 -8.38
C GLN A 120 -1.63 7.81 -8.79
N CYS A 121 -2.50 8.13 -7.84
CA CYS A 121 -3.92 8.40 -8.12
C CYS A 121 -4.09 9.61 -9.04
N THR A 122 -3.44 10.72 -8.71
CA THR A 122 -3.47 11.96 -9.51
C THR A 122 -2.88 11.77 -10.90
N GLU A 123 -1.79 11.01 -11.04
CA GLU A 123 -1.21 10.68 -12.36
C GLU A 123 -2.19 9.90 -13.25
N MET A 124 -2.98 8.97 -12.68
CA MET A 124 -3.98 8.20 -13.42
C MET A 124 -5.18 9.04 -13.85
N ILE A 125 -5.65 9.94 -12.98
CA ILE A 125 -6.84 10.78 -13.21
C ILE A 125 -6.56 11.87 -14.27
N ASN A 126 -5.33 12.37 -14.33
CA ASN A 126 -4.94 13.47 -15.22
C ASN A 126 -4.56 12.96 -16.62
N PRO A 127 -5.27 13.37 -17.69
CA PRO A 127 -5.00 12.91 -19.06
C PRO A 127 -3.62 13.32 -19.58
N ALA A 128 -3.00 14.37 -19.01
CA ALA A 128 -1.66 14.80 -19.40
C ALA A 128 -0.55 13.85 -18.91
N THR A 129 -0.85 13.02 -17.91
CA THR A 129 0.13 12.12 -17.26
C THR A 129 -0.25 10.66 -17.31
N SER A 130 -1.49 10.35 -17.67
CA SER A 130 -2.08 9.00 -17.59
C SER A 130 -1.79 8.09 -18.80
N TRP A 131 -1.05 8.60 -19.79
CA TRP A 131 -0.65 7.89 -21.01
C TRP A 131 -1.82 7.41 -21.88
N GLY A 132 -2.87 8.22 -22.01
CA GLY A 132 -4.01 7.92 -22.88
C GLY A 132 -5.27 7.46 -22.16
N LEU A 133 -5.29 7.45 -20.81
CA LEU A 133 -6.56 7.33 -20.10
C LEU A 133 -7.38 8.62 -20.26
N PRO A 134 -8.71 8.51 -20.36
CA PRO A 134 -9.60 9.66 -20.48
C PRO A 134 -9.56 10.54 -19.22
N PRO A 135 -9.90 11.84 -19.33
CA PRO A 135 -9.91 12.76 -18.20
C PRO A 135 -10.84 12.27 -17.08
N ASN A 136 -10.38 12.37 -15.83
CA ASN A 136 -11.14 11.93 -14.66
C ASN A 136 -11.59 10.47 -14.71
N LEU A 137 -10.88 9.63 -15.47
CA LEU A 137 -11.21 8.22 -15.70
C LEU A 137 -12.66 8.03 -16.17
N CYS A 138 -13.18 8.97 -16.96
CA CYS A 138 -14.55 8.89 -17.48
C CYS A 138 -14.69 7.75 -18.51
N SER A 139 -15.71 6.92 -18.34
CA SER A 139 -16.09 5.91 -19.35
C SER A 139 -16.96 6.49 -20.47
N ASP A 140 -17.65 7.59 -20.17
CA ASP A 140 -18.64 8.23 -21.02
C ASP A 140 -18.04 9.40 -21.81
N GLY A 141 -18.90 10.20 -22.46
CA GLY A 141 -18.47 11.43 -23.13
C GLY A 141 -17.77 12.38 -22.16
N ALA A 142 -16.54 12.78 -22.49
CA ALA A 142 -15.70 13.61 -21.61
C ALA A 142 -16.30 14.99 -21.26
N ASN A 143 -17.27 15.47 -22.05
CA ASN A 143 -17.98 16.72 -21.78
C ASN A 143 -19.11 16.56 -20.74
N ASP A 144 -19.62 15.34 -20.59
CA ASP A 144 -20.84 15.04 -19.84
C ASP A 144 -20.53 14.29 -18.54
N SER A 145 -19.27 13.91 -18.32
CA SER A 145 -18.85 13.05 -17.22
C SER A 145 -17.71 13.59 -16.38
N PHE A 146 -17.89 13.56 -15.06
CA PHE A 146 -16.93 14.07 -14.07
C PHE A 146 -16.54 13.03 -13.00
N LEU A 147 -16.84 11.74 -13.22
CA LEU A 147 -16.72 10.62 -12.27
C LEU A 147 -15.70 10.83 -11.12
N PHE A 148 -14.40 10.82 -11.42
CA PHE A 148 -13.36 10.84 -10.38
C PHE A 148 -12.95 12.24 -9.90
N LYS A 149 -13.54 13.31 -10.45
CA LYS A 149 -13.19 14.69 -10.07
C LYS A 149 -13.44 14.96 -8.59
N GLY A 150 -14.57 14.47 -8.05
CA GLY A 150 -14.86 14.60 -6.63
C GLY A 150 -13.88 13.81 -5.75
N LEU A 151 -13.49 12.61 -6.20
CA LEU A 151 -12.54 11.77 -5.48
C LEU A 151 -11.15 12.40 -5.47
N ASP A 152 -10.71 13.02 -6.56
CA ASP A 152 -9.44 13.75 -6.63
C ASP A 152 -9.33 14.84 -5.55
N VAL A 153 -10.39 15.65 -5.39
CA VAL A 153 -10.46 16.68 -4.33
C VAL A 153 -10.39 16.06 -2.93
N VAL A 154 -11.10 14.96 -2.71
CA VAL A 154 -11.11 14.25 -1.41
C VAL A 154 -9.71 13.72 -1.07
N VAL A 155 -9.04 13.04 -2.02
CA VAL A 155 -7.71 12.47 -1.78
C VAL A 155 -6.67 13.57 -1.53
N ALA A 156 -6.79 14.73 -2.19
CA ALA A 156 -5.95 15.90 -1.91
C ALA A 156 -6.14 16.43 -0.48
N GLY A 157 -7.40 16.51 -0.01
CA GLY A 157 -7.73 16.90 1.37
C GLY A 157 -7.16 15.91 2.40
N LEU A 158 -7.42 14.63 2.22
CA LEU A 158 -6.92 13.55 3.09
C LEU A 158 -5.38 13.53 3.15
N THR A 159 -4.71 13.74 2.01
CA THR A 159 -3.23 13.78 1.96
C THR A 159 -2.68 14.98 2.73
N SER A 160 -3.37 16.12 2.68
CA SER A 160 -3.00 17.33 3.44
C SER A 160 -3.16 17.10 4.94
N GLU A 161 -4.27 16.48 5.36
CA GLU A 161 -4.52 16.09 6.75
C GLU A 161 -3.49 15.08 7.27
N LEU A 162 -3.19 14.03 6.49
CA LEU A 162 -2.15 13.06 6.81
C LEU A 162 -0.78 13.72 6.99
N GLY A 163 -0.48 14.73 6.17
CA GLY A 163 0.73 15.54 6.29
C GLY A 163 0.79 16.33 7.60
N PHE A 164 -0.33 16.88 8.06
CA PHE A 164 -0.41 17.56 9.36
C PHE A 164 -0.26 16.58 10.52
N LEU A 165 -0.94 15.42 10.46
CA LEU A 165 -0.85 14.38 11.48
C LEU A 165 0.57 13.87 11.66
N ALA A 166 1.39 13.85 10.61
CA ALA A 166 2.78 13.39 10.65
C ALA A 166 3.71 14.17 11.60
N ASN A 167 3.29 15.35 12.08
CA ASN A 167 4.08 16.14 13.01
C ASN A 167 4.34 15.39 14.34
N PRO A 168 5.55 15.49 14.92
CA PRO A 168 5.85 14.89 16.21
C PRO A 168 5.10 15.61 17.35
N VAL A 169 4.68 14.86 18.36
CA VAL A 169 4.08 15.45 19.57
C VAL A 169 5.13 15.73 20.64
N GLY A 170 6.28 15.05 20.57
CA GLY A 170 7.34 15.16 21.57
C GLY A 170 7.91 16.58 21.74
N SER A 171 7.81 17.44 20.73
CA SER A 171 8.20 18.86 20.80
C SER A 171 7.27 19.71 21.68
N HIS A 172 6.12 19.18 22.07
CA HIS A 172 5.09 19.90 22.82
C HIS A 172 5.02 19.53 24.31
N VAL A 173 5.97 18.73 24.80
CA VAL A 173 6.07 18.34 26.22
C VAL A 173 6.09 19.58 27.11
N GLN A 174 5.23 19.59 28.13
CA GLN A 174 5.16 20.62 29.15
C GLN A 174 5.56 20.04 30.51
N THR A 175 6.18 20.86 31.35
CA THR A 175 6.38 20.52 32.76
C THR A 175 5.02 20.37 33.44
N ALA A 176 4.81 19.22 34.08
CA ALA A 176 3.58 18.90 34.80
C ALA A 176 3.85 18.61 36.28
N GLU A 177 2.76 18.47 37.05
CA GLU A 177 2.78 18.01 38.44
C GLU A 177 3.75 18.83 39.31
N MET A 178 3.48 20.15 39.41
CA MET A 178 4.24 21.10 40.23
C MET A 178 5.77 21.10 40.00
N GLY A 179 6.23 20.68 38.81
CA GLY A 179 7.66 20.63 38.47
C GLY A 179 8.29 19.24 38.58
N ASN A 180 7.58 18.26 39.17
CA ASN A 180 8.09 16.90 39.34
C ASN A 180 8.15 16.14 38.00
N GLN A 181 7.22 16.40 37.09
CA GLN A 181 7.21 15.81 35.75
C GLN A 181 7.68 16.81 34.69
N SER A 182 8.93 17.26 34.83
CA SER A 182 9.58 18.14 33.84
C SER A 182 9.77 17.50 32.47
N LEU A 183 9.79 16.16 32.41
CA LEU A 183 9.75 15.36 31.19
C LEU A 183 8.62 14.34 31.27
N ASN A 184 7.86 14.19 30.19
CA ASN A 184 6.83 13.17 30.04
C ASN A 184 6.74 12.73 28.56
N SER A 185 6.20 11.54 28.33
CA SER A 185 6.27 10.89 27.02
C SER A 185 5.25 11.42 26.02
N LEU A 186 4.08 11.86 26.48
CA LEU A 186 2.88 12.06 25.64
C LEU A 186 2.51 10.83 24.81
N ALA A 187 2.86 9.62 25.28
CA ALA A 187 2.74 8.37 24.51
C ALA A 187 1.33 8.11 23.99
N LEU A 188 0.31 8.22 24.87
CA LEU A 188 -1.09 8.01 24.47
C LEU A 188 -1.59 9.06 23.47
N VAL A 189 -1.14 10.32 23.59
CA VAL A 189 -1.48 11.38 22.63
C VAL A 189 -0.90 11.04 21.26
N SER A 190 0.37 10.64 21.20
CA SER A 190 0.99 10.21 19.95
C SER A 190 0.32 8.97 19.35
N ALA A 191 -0.03 7.99 20.18
CA ALA A 191 -0.71 6.78 19.70
C ALA A 191 -2.07 7.13 19.05
N ARG A 192 -2.87 8.01 19.67
CA ARG A 192 -4.16 8.44 19.11
C ARG A 192 -4.03 9.14 17.75
N TYR A 193 -3.09 10.05 17.59
CA TYR A 193 -2.85 10.67 16.26
C TYR A 193 -2.30 9.69 15.24
N THR A 194 -1.62 8.63 15.68
CA THR A 194 -1.15 7.57 14.78
C THR A 194 -2.31 6.69 14.31
N LEU A 195 -3.27 6.39 15.18
CA LEU A 195 -4.51 5.70 14.80
C LEU A 195 -5.33 6.53 13.79
N GLU A 196 -5.47 7.83 14.03
CA GLU A 196 -6.12 8.73 13.07
C GLU A 196 -5.41 8.72 11.70
N ALA A 197 -4.07 8.75 11.70
CA ALA A 197 -3.29 8.67 10.47
C ALA A 197 -3.48 7.35 9.71
N VAL A 198 -3.68 6.23 10.42
CA VAL A 198 -4.02 4.93 9.79
C VAL A 198 -5.38 5.00 9.11
N ASP A 199 -6.35 5.64 9.74
CA ASP A 199 -7.70 5.79 9.21
C ASP A 199 -7.72 6.68 7.96
N VAL A 200 -7.02 7.82 8.00
CA VAL A 200 -6.84 8.70 6.84
C VAL A 200 -6.11 7.97 5.70
N LEU A 201 -5.04 7.22 5.99
CA LEU A 201 -4.34 6.43 4.96
C LEU A 201 -5.25 5.36 4.34
N SER A 202 -6.10 4.72 5.15
CA SER A 202 -7.05 3.72 4.66
C SER A 202 -8.07 4.33 3.70
N GLN A 203 -8.52 5.56 3.95
CA GLN A 203 -9.36 6.31 3.02
C GLN A 203 -8.62 6.63 1.71
N ILE A 204 -7.37 7.09 1.77
CA ILE A 204 -6.53 7.33 0.57
C ILE A 204 -6.35 6.02 -0.23
N ALA A 205 -6.07 4.91 0.44
CA ALA A 205 -5.90 3.60 -0.18
C ALA A 205 -7.19 3.11 -0.86
N SER A 206 -8.35 3.30 -0.23
CA SER A 206 -9.65 2.95 -0.83
C SER A 206 -9.90 3.71 -2.14
N ALA A 207 -9.62 5.02 -2.16
CA ALA A 207 -9.79 5.86 -3.33
C ALA A 207 -8.83 5.48 -4.46
N HIS A 208 -7.57 5.20 -4.11
CA HIS A 208 -6.57 4.74 -5.06
C HIS A 208 -6.95 3.39 -5.70
N LEU A 209 -7.43 2.41 -4.91
CA LEU A 209 -7.86 1.11 -5.43
C LEU A 209 -9.07 1.23 -6.36
N LEU A 210 -10.02 2.10 -6.03
CA LEU A 210 -11.18 2.38 -6.88
C LEU A 210 -10.76 2.96 -8.23
N ALA A 211 -9.89 3.98 -8.21
CA ALA A 211 -9.35 4.62 -9.41
C ALA A 211 -8.52 3.63 -10.25
N LEU A 212 -7.70 2.80 -9.60
CA LEU A 212 -6.88 1.81 -10.28
C LEU A 212 -7.72 0.76 -11.02
N CYS A 213 -8.79 0.25 -10.40
CA CYS A 213 -9.67 -0.71 -11.06
C CYS A 213 -10.41 -0.09 -12.24
N GLN A 214 -10.86 1.16 -12.11
CA GLN A 214 -11.45 1.90 -13.24
C GLN A 214 -10.45 2.09 -14.37
N ALA A 215 -9.20 2.45 -14.06
CA ALA A 215 -8.15 2.63 -15.05
C ALA A 215 -7.82 1.32 -15.79
N LEU A 216 -7.75 0.19 -15.08
CA LEU A 216 -7.53 -1.14 -15.67
C LEU A 216 -8.65 -1.53 -16.63
N ASP A 217 -9.90 -1.21 -16.29
CA ASP A 217 -11.05 -1.46 -17.14
C ASP A 217 -11.01 -0.62 -18.43
N LEU A 218 -10.68 0.67 -18.31
CA LEU A 218 -10.52 1.55 -19.47
C LEU A 218 -9.39 1.07 -20.40
N ARG A 219 -8.28 0.57 -19.85
CA ARG A 219 -7.21 -0.06 -20.65
C ARG A 219 -7.67 -1.35 -21.30
N THR A 220 -8.51 -2.13 -20.64
CA THR A 220 -9.06 -3.36 -21.22
C THR A 220 -9.93 -3.03 -22.43
N ILE A 221 -10.79 -2.01 -22.33
CA ILE A 221 -11.60 -1.50 -23.45
C ILE A 221 -10.71 -1.06 -24.62
N GLU A 222 -9.62 -0.33 -24.33
CA GLU A 222 -8.66 0.11 -25.33
C GLU A 222 -7.97 -1.07 -26.04
N ILE A 223 -7.51 -2.08 -25.29
CA ILE A 223 -6.83 -3.27 -25.82
C ILE A 223 -7.78 -4.12 -26.68
N GLU A 224 -9.01 -4.31 -26.23
CA GLU A 224 -9.98 -5.19 -26.89
C GLU A 224 -10.75 -4.50 -28.02
N GLY A 225 -10.74 -3.16 -28.07
CA GLY A 225 -11.41 -2.37 -29.10
C GLY A 225 -12.93 -2.46 -29.08
N ARG A 226 -13.55 -2.86 -27.96
CA ARG A 226 -15.00 -3.10 -27.82
C ARG A 226 -15.58 -2.37 -26.62
N LYS A 227 -16.85 -1.95 -26.72
CA LYS A 227 -17.59 -1.25 -25.64
C LYS A 227 -18.88 -1.94 -25.21
N ASP A 228 -19.28 -3.01 -25.89
CA ASP A 228 -20.63 -3.58 -25.76
C ASP A 228 -20.81 -4.50 -24.55
N THR A 229 -19.71 -4.85 -23.87
CA THR A 229 -19.70 -5.73 -22.69
C THR A 229 -18.93 -5.07 -21.55
N PRO A 230 -19.32 -5.29 -20.29
CA PRO A 230 -18.53 -4.84 -19.14
C PRO A 230 -17.09 -5.33 -19.24
N PRO A 231 -16.09 -4.46 -19.07
CA PRO A 231 -14.68 -4.84 -19.16
C PRO A 231 -14.28 -5.80 -18.02
N ASP A 232 -13.31 -6.67 -18.31
CA ASP A 232 -12.67 -7.54 -17.32
C ASP A 232 -11.16 -7.53 -17.50
N ALA A 233 -10.44 -6.86 -16.60
CA ALA A 233 -8.98 -6.76 -16.66
C ALA A 233 -8.24 -8.04 -16.24
N THR A 234 -8.95 -9.05 -15.73
CA THR A 234 -8.39 -10.35 -15.29
C THR A 234 -7.35 -10.96 -16.26
N PRO A 235 -7.57 -10.98 -17.59
CA PRO A 235 -6.63 -11.58 -18.54
C PRO A 235 -5.31 -10.80 -18.68
N HIS A 236 -5.31 -9.50 -18.35
CA HIS A 236 -4.21 -8.58 -18.63
C HIS A 236 -3.30 -8.32 -17.41
N VAL A 237 -3.72 -8.75 -16.22
CA VAL A 237 -2.99 -8.51 -14.96
C VAL A 237 -2.40 -9.81 -14.39
N GLY A 238 -1.30 -9.65 -13.63
CA GLY A 238 -0.65 -10.75 -12.91
C GLY A 238 -1.53 -11.35 -11.81
N GLN A 239 -1.14 -12.50 -11.27
CA GLN A 239 -1.98 -13.29 -10.36
C GLN A 239 -2.45 -12.54 -9.10
N ALA A 240 -1.53 -11.87 -8.39
CA ALA A 240 -1.88 -11.11 -7.18
C ALA A 240 -2.85 -9.95 -7.52
N SER A 241 -2.53 -9.19 -8.56
CA SER A 241 -3.38 -8.09 -9.06
C SER A 241 -4.73 -8.59 -9.53
N ARG A 242 -4.80 -9.77 -10.15
CA ARG A 242 -6.04 -10.43 -10.57
C ARG A 242 -6.93 -10.77 -9.38
N ARG A 243 -6.36 -11.31 -8.30
CA ARG A 243 -7.11 -11.63 -7.09
C ARG A 243 -7.70 -10.38 -6.46
N MET A 244 -6.89 -9.32 -6.32
CA MET A 244 -7.37 -8.02 -5.83
C MET A 244 -8.46 -7.43 -6.72
N TYR A 245 -8.24 -7.39 -8.03
CA TYR A 245 -9.22 -6.87 -8.99
C TYR A 245 -10.55 -7.64 -8.92
N ARG A 246 -10.51 -8.97 -8.85
CA ARG A 246 -11.72 -9.81 -8.69
C ARG A 246 -12.41 -9.57 -7.36
N PHE A 247 -11.68 -9.46 -6.26
CA PHE A 247 -12.27 -9.13 -4.96
C PHE A 247 -13.06 -7.83 -5.02
N ILE A 248 -12.50 -6.79 -5.66
CA ILE A 248 -13.15 -5.48 -5.79
C ILE A 248 -14.38 -5.58 -6.71
N ARG A 249 -14.23 -6.19 -7.89
CA ARG A 249 -15.28 -6.23 -8.92
C ARG A 249 -16.41 -7.20 -8.62
N LYS A 250 -16.11 -8.34 -7.98
CA LYS A 250 -17.05 -9.44 -7.71
C LYS A 250 -17.46 -9.48 -6.24
N ASP A 251 -16.52 -9.58 -5.32
CA ASP A 251 -16.83 -9.84 -3.90
C ASP A 251 -17.34 -8.59 -3.16
N LEU A 252 -16.90 -7.40 -3.58
CA LEU A 252 -17.43 -6.12 -3.11
C LEU A 252 -18.54 -5.56 -4.03
N SER A 253 -18.84 -6.26 -5.13
CA SER A 253 -19.85 -5.85 -6.11
C SER A 253 -19.69 -4.40 -6.58
N ILE A 254 -18.45 -4.00 -6.88
CA ILE A 254 -18.14 -2.66 -7.39
C ILE A 254 -18.03 -2.74 -8.91
N PRO A 255 -19.02 -2.25 -9.68
CA PRO A 255 -19.02 -2.36 -11.13
C PRO A 255 -18.03 -1.40 -11.78
N PHE A 256 -17.84 -1.56 -13.10
CA PHE A 256 -17.28 -0.50 -13.94
C PHE A 256 -18.20 0.73 -13.88
N LEU A 257 -17.63 1.91 -13.66
CA LEU A 257 -18.40 3.11 -13.33
C LEU A 257 -18.60 3.97 -14.57
N GLY A 258 -19.83 4.44 -14.76
CA GLY A 258 -20.23 5.42 -15.76
C GLY A 258 -21.44 6.23 -15.30
N GLU A 259 -21.71 7.36 -15.94
CA GLU A 259 -22.75 8.32 -15.55
C GLU A 259 -24.15 7.71 -15.57
N GLU A 260 -24.48 6.86 -16.55
CA GLU A 260 -25.78 6.19 -16.61
C GLU A 260 -26.06 5.36 -15.34
N HIS A 261 -25.05 4.63 -14.88
CA HIS A 261 -25.15 3.81 -13.67
C HIS A 261 -25.24 4.66 -12.40
N LEU A 262 -24.51 5.77 -12.34
CA LEU A 262 -24.51 6.67 -11.18
C LEU A 262 -25.73 7.58 -11.11
N ALA A 263 -26.34 7.92 -12.24
CA ALA A 263 -27.54 8.76 -12.32
C ALA A 263 -28.83 7.98 -12.08
N SER A 264 -28.78 6.64 -12.01
CA SER A 264 -29.93 5.80 -11.74
C SER A 264 -30.53 6.12 -10.35
N THR A 265 -31.75 6.64 -10.36
CA THR A 265 -32.54 6.95 -9.14
C THR A 265 -33.29 5.74 -8.61
N GLU A 266 -33.36 4.67 -9.39
CA GLU A 266 -33.80 3.36 -8.91
C GLU A 266 -32.72 2.80 -8.00
N ALA A 267 -33.12 2.10 -6.94
CA ALA A 267 -32.23 1.51 -5.96
C ALA A 267 -31.44 0.34 -6.61
N ALA A 268 -30.49 0.66 -7.49
CA ALA A 268 -29.89 -0.26 -8.45
C ALA A 268 -28.80 -1.15 -7.84
N THR A 269 -28.41 -0.89 -6.59
CA THR A 269 -27.55 -1.83 -5.85
C THR A 269 -28.40 -2.89 -5.14
N LEU A 270 -27.83 -4.10 -4.98
CA LEU A 270 -28.50 -5.22 -4.29
C LEU A 270 -29.08 -4.87 -2.91
N ASP A 271 -28.51 -3.85 -2.26
CA ASP A 271 -28.85 -3.41 -0.91
C ASP A 271 -29.86 -2.24 -0.87
N GLY A 272 -30.36 -1.81 -2.04
CA GLY A 272 -31.35 -0.74 -2.12
C GLY A 272 -30.79 0.67 -1.95
N VAL A 273 -29.48 0.88 -2.11
CA VAL A 273 -28.80 2.18 -1.96
C VAL A 273 -28.51 2.81 -3.32
N THR A 274 -28.69 4.13 -3.45
CA THR A 274 -28.36 4.89 -4.66
C THR A 274 -26.87 4.78 -4.99
N PRO A 275 -26.51 4.36 -6.22
CA PRO A 275 -25.12 4.31 -6.66
C PRO A 275 -24.43 5.67 -6.56
N SER A 276 -23.20 5.69 -6.05
CA SER A 276 -22.33 6.87 -6.11
C SER A 276 -20.86 6.45 -6.01
N ILE A 277 -19.95 7.31 -6.46
CA ILE A 277 -18.52 7.12 -6.21
C ILE A 277 -18.24 6.97 -4.72
N GLY A 278 -18.92 7.76 -3.89
CA GLY A 278 -18.82 7.70 -2.43
C GLY A 278 -19.19 6.33 -1.88
N LEU A 279 -20.33 5.76 -2.31
CA LEU A 279 -20.78 4.44 -1.89
C LEU A 279 -19.73 3.35 -2.19
N TYR A 280 -19.22 3.32 -3.42
CA TYR A 280 -18.24 2.30 -3.81
C TYR A 280 -16.89 2.49 -3.11
N ASN A 281 -16.47 3.74 -2.89
CA ASN A 281 -15.31 4.05 -2.09
C ASN A 281 -15.48 3.59 -0.63
N THR A 282 -16.68 3.80 -0.05
CA THR A 282 -17.02 3.30 1.30
C THR A 282 -16.96 1.79 1.38
N ARG A 283 -17.47 1.04 0.39
CA ARG A 283 -17.37 -0.43 0.38
C ARG A 283 -15.92 -0.92 0.42
N LEU A 284 -15.03 -0.26 -0.32
CA LEU A 284 -13.59 -0.53 -0.28
C LEU A 284 -13.00 -0.19 1.10
N TYR A 285 -13.30 1.00 1.62
CA TYR A 285 -12.85 1.42 2.95
C TYR A 285 -13.29 0.45 4.05
N GLU A 286 -14.55 0.04 4.07
CA GLU A 286 -15.09 -0.95 5.01
C GLU A 286 -14.42 -2.33 4.86
N SER A 287 -14.05 -2.72 3.64
CA SER A 287 -13.29 -3.96 3.42
C SER A 287 -11.88 -3.92 4.02
N ILE A 288 -11.25 -2.75 4.06
CA ILE A 288 -9.97 -2.53 4.74
C ILE A 288 -10.19 -2.58 6.25
N ARG A 289 -11.17 -1.83 6.77
CA ARG A 289 -11.49 -1.75 8.21
C ARG A 289 -11.87 -3.09 8.83
N SER A 290 -12.68 -3.88 8.13
CA SER A 290 -13.12 -5.20 8.58
C SER A 290 -12.06 -6.29 8.45
N GLY A 291 -10.94 -5.99 7.78
CA GLY A 291 -9.87 -6.96 7.52
C GLY A 291 -10.12 -7.90 6.33
N ARG A 292 -11.31 -7.86 5.70
CA ARG A 292 -11.62 -8.69 4.52
C ARG A 292 -10.61 -8.53 3.39
N LEU A 293 -10.12 -7.32 3.16
CA LEU A 293 -9.09 -7.07 2.15
C LEU A 293 -7.73 -7.69 2.55
N TYR A 294 -7.42 -7.78 3.84
CA TYR A 294 -6.16 -8.34 4.32
C TYR A 294 -6.05 -9.83 4.01
N ASP A 295 -7.16 -10.56 4.09
CA ASP A 295 -7.20 -11.98 3.72
C ASP A 295 -6.74 -12.17 2.26
N VAL A 296 -7.25 -11.33 1.34
CA VAL A 296 -6.86 -11.34 -0.08
C VAL A 296 -5.37 -11.06 -0.28
N VAL A 297 -4.83 -10.09 0.47
CA VAL A 297 -3.40 -9.76 0.43
C VAL A 297 -2.55 -10.91 0.97
N LEU A 298 -2.93 -11.48 2.12
CA LEU A 298 -2.21 -12.58 2.76
C LEU A 298 -2.22 -13.84 1.89
N GLU A 299 -3.34 -14.16 1.25
CA GLU A 299 -3.45 -15.24 0.27
C GLU A 299 -2.55 -15.00 -0.94
N SER A 300 -2.54 -13.78 -1.48
CA SER A 300 -1.66 -13.42 -2.60
C SER A 300 -0.18 -13.60 -2.25
N LEU A 301 0.22 -13.26 -1.01
CA LEU A 301 1.58 -13.45 -0.52
C LEU A 301 1.93 -14.94 -0.29
N LYS A 302 1.00 -15.73 0.23
CA LYS A 302 1.18 -17.18 0.40
C LYS A 302 1.42 -17.86 -0.95
N GLU A 303 0.58 -17.56 -1.94
CA GLU A 303 0.71 -18.11 -3.29
C GLU A 303 2.03 -17.73 -3.96
N ALA A 304 2.45 -16.46 -3.83
CA ALA A 304 3.74 -16.02 -4.36
C ALA A 304 4.92 -16.81 -3.76
N LYS A 305 4.86 -17.07 -2.44
CA LYS A 305 5.88 -17.86 -1.75
C LYS A 305 5.88 -19.32 -2.19
N GLU A 306 4.72 -19.92 -2.40
CA GLU A 306 4.59 -21.30 -2.90
C GLU A 306 5.16 -21.44 -4.32
N GLN A 307 4.93 -20.46 -5.18
CA GLN A 307 5.48 -20.43 -6.55
C GLN A 307 7.00 -20.31 -6.55
N GLU A 308 7.56 -19.48 -5.67
CA GLU A 308 9.00 -19.36 -5.51
C GLU A 308 9.62 -20.69 -5.06
N GLN A 309 8.99 -21.36 -4.09
CA GLN A 309 9.43 -22.67 -3.62
C GLN A 309 9.37 -23.74 -4.72
N GLN A 310 8.29 -23.75 -5.53
CA GLN A 310 8.16 -24.65 -6.68
C GLN A 310 9.21 -24.36 -7.76
N ALA A 311 9.46 -23.08 -8.07
CA ALA A 311 10.48 -22.68 -9.02
C ALA A 311 11.90 -23.07 -8.54
N ALA A 312 12.19 -22.87 -7.25
CA ALA A 312 13.45 -23.30 -6.64
C ALA A 312 13.62 -24.83 -6.66
N ALA A 313 12.54 -25.58 -6.40
CA ALA A 313 12.55 -27.05 -6.47
C ALA A 313 12.79 -27.56 -7.90
N PHE A 314 12.16 -26.93 -8.91
CA PHE A 314 12.37 -27.27 -10.32
C PHE A 314 13.80 -27.01 -10.78
N CYS A 315 14.39 -25.87 -10.38
CA CYS A 315 15.79 -25.55 -10.69
C CYS A 315 16.78 -26.54 -10.03
N ASN A 316 16.48 -27.02 -8.81
CA ASN A 316 17.33 -27.98 -8.11
C ASN A 316 17.16 -29.43 -8.62
N GLY A 317 16.02 -29.77 -9.22
CA GLY A 317 15.75 -31.11 -9.77
C GLY A 317 16.47 -31.43 -11.09
N ASN A 318 16.76 -30.42 -11.92
CA ASN A 318 17.42 -30.59 -13.22
C ASN A 318 18.97 -30.63 -13.14
N GLY A 319 19.56 -30.58 -11.94
CA GLY A 319 21.02 -30.64 -11.75
C GLY A 319 21.63 -32.04 -11.77
N ASN A 320 20.82 -33.10 -11.71
CA ASN A 320 21.30 -34.47 -11.50
C ASN A 320 21.14 -35.43 -12.70
N ASP A 321 20.65 -34.97 -13.85
CA ASP A 321 20.43 -35.84 -15.03
C ASP A 321 21.37 -35.52 -16.20
N LYS A 322 22.67 -35.48 -15.90
CA LYS A 322 23.72 -35.73 -16.91
C LYS A 322 24.39 -37.06 -16.57
N SER A 323 23.64 -38.15 -16.65
CA SER A 323 24.24 -39.46 -16.75
C SER A 323 24.90 -39.59 -18.13
N MET A 324 26.21 -39.81 -18.09
CA MET A 324 27.06 -40.22 -19.22
C MET A 324 26.36 -41.29 -20.06
N GLN A 325 25.93 -40.93 -21.27
CA GLN A 325 25.85 -41.90 -22.36
C GLN A 325 27.25 -41.97 -22.98
N HIS A 326 28.01 -42.96 -22.53
CA HIS A 326 29.09 -43.53 -23.31
C HIS A 326 28.48 -44.06 -24.61
N LEU A 327 28.87 -43.47 -25.73
CA LEU A 327 28.77 -44.12 -27.04
C LEU A 327 30.09 -44.86 -27.25
N ASP A 328 30.07 -46.16 -26.96
CA ASP A 328 30.91 -47.13 -27.65
C ASP A 328 30.09 -47.72 -28.80
N GLU A 329 30.76 -47.91 -29.94
CA GLU A 329 30.33 -48.37 -31.28
C GLU A 329 29.80 -47.32 -32.26
#